data_AF-A0A644SSH3-F1
#
_entry.id   AF-A0A644SSH3-F1
#
_cell.length_a   1.000
_cell.length_b   1.000
_cell.length_c   1.000
_cell.angle_alpha   90.00
_cell.angle_beta   90.00
_cell.angle_gamma   90.00
#
_symmetry.space_group_name_H-M   'P 1'
#
loop_
_entity.id
_entity.type
_entity.pdbx_description
1 polymer ?
#
loop_
_entity_poly.entity_id
_entity_poly.type
_entity_poly.pdbx_seq_one_letter_code
_entity_poly.pdbx_strand_id
1 'polypeptide(L)' 'MQGRGIRPYDIRHIAASKILAAGAGLAAVAAQMGHSSIQTTATTYAHVTPGGQSRAAELMPPSRFGAR' A
#
# COMPACT_ATOMS: atom_id res chain seq x y z
N MET A 1 26.18 -7.60 22.32
CA MET A 1 25.41 -6.50 21.72
C MET A 1 25.59 -6.60 20.20
N GLN A 2 24.70 -7.28 19.48
CA GLN A 2 24.87 -7.44 18.03
C GLN A 2 24.47 -6.13 17.35
N GLY A 3 25.43 -5.45 16.72
CA GLY A 3 25.17 -4.31 15.87
C GLY A 3 24.23 -4.72 14.75
N ARG A 4 22.93 -4.39 14.89
CA ARG A 4 21.92 -4.67 13.88
C ARG A 4 22.06 -3.60 12.79
N GLY A 5 23.03 -3.79 11.89
CA GLY A 5 23.19 -2.93 10.72
C GLY A 5 21.89 -2.88 9.92
N ILE A 6 21.55 -1.69 9.40
CA ILE A 6 20.40 -1.52 8.51
C ILE A 6 20.60 -2.43 7.30
N ARG A 7 19.66 -3.35 7.08
CA ARG A 7 19.70 -4.24 5.92
C ARG A 7 19.10 -3.52 4.71
N PRO A 8 19.52 -3.81 3.47
CA PRO A 8 18.88 -3.28 2.27
C PRO A 8 17.35 -3.53 2.25
N TYR A 9 16.91 -4.64 2.85
CA TYR A 9 15.51 -4.96 3.03
C TYR A 9 14.76 -3.96 3.92
N ASP A 10 15.39 -3.43 4.97
CA ASP A 10 14.78 -2.47 5.88
C ASP A 10 14.57 -1.12 5.18
N ILE A 11 15.49 -0.72 4.30
CA ILE A 11 15.35 0.49 3.47
C ILE A 11 14.16 0.35 2.53
N ARG A 12 14.03 -0.83 1.87
CA ARG A 12 12.89 -1.14 1.00
C ARG A 12 11.56 -1.09 1.76
N HIS A 13 11.54 -1.56 3.00
CA HIS A 13 10.39 -1.47 3.90
C HIS A 13 10.01 -0.03 4.24
N ILE A 14 10.98 0.77 4.68
CA ILE A 14 10.74 2.18 5.02
C ILE A 14 10.21 2.96 3.79
N ALA A 15 10.78 2.71 2.61
CA ALA A 15 10.34 3.35 1.38
C ALA A 15 8.89 2.98 1.02
N ALA A 16 8.54 1.69 1.01
CA ALA A 16 7.19 1.23 0.70
C ALA A 16 6.15 1.77 1.70
N SER A 17 6.44 1.71 3.01
CA SER A 17 5.55 2.25 4.04
C SER A 17 5.31 3.74 3.89
N LYS A 18 6.34 4.55 3.59
CA LYS A 18 6.18 6.00 3.41
C LYS A 18 5.34 6.34 2.18
N ILE A 19 5.58 5.66 1.06
CA ILE A 19 4.87 5.93 -0.20
C ILE A 19 3.39 5.54 -0.05
N LEU A 20 3.08 4.43 0.62
CA LEU A 20 1.69 4.02 0.90
C LEU A 20 1.01 4.94 1.91
N ALA A 21 1.71 5.38 2.95
CA ALA A 21 1.18 6.34 3.91
C ALA A 21 0.87 7.70 3.26
N ALA A 22 1.59 8.06 2.18
CA ALA A 22 1.29 9.25 1.37
C ALA A 22 0.07 9.07 0.43
N GLY A 23 -0.59 7.90 0.46
CA GLY A 23 -1.80 7.62 -0.32
C GLY A 23 -1.56 7.04 -1.71
N ALA A 24 -0.34 6.60 -2.02
CA ALA A 24 -0.08 5.93 -3.29
C ALA A 24 -0.79 4.57 -3.36
N GLY A 25 -1.19 4.18 -4.57
CA GLY A 25 -1.82 2.88 -4.79
C GLY A 25 -0.85 1.70 -4.62
N LEU A 26 -1.34 0.61 -4.02
CA LEU A 26 -0.59 -0.64 -3.81
C LEU A 26 0.09 -1.18 -5.08
N ALA A 27 -0.58 -1.09 -6.23
CA ALA A 27 -0.03 -1.55 -7.51
C ALA A 27 1.16 -0.70 -7.98
N ALA A 28 1.09 0.62 -7.83
CA ALA A 28 2.18 1.52 -8.19
C ALA A 28 3.41 1.30 -7.29
N VAL A 29 3.19 1.11 -5.98
CA VAL A 29 4.25 0.78 -5.03
C VAL A 29 4.86 -0.59 -5.34
N ALA A 30 4.03 -1.59 -5.66
CA ALA A 30 4.53 -2.92 -6.05
C ALA A 30 5.43 -2.85 -7.29
N ALA A 31 5.02 -2.10 -8.32
CA ALA A 31 5.81 -1.89 -9.53
C ALA A 31 7.13 -1.15 -9.26
N GLN A 32 7.10 -0.08 -8.44
CA GLN A 32 8.30 0.66 -8.05
C GLN A 32 9.30 -0.20 -7.27
N MET A 33 8.81 -1.15 -6.47
CA MET A 33 9.67 -2.10 -5.76
C MET A 33 10.15 -3.25 -6.65
N GLY A 34 9.64 -3.38 -7.88
CA GLY A 34 9.95 -4.50 -8.78
C GLY A 34 9.37 -5.83 -8.28
N HIS A 35 8.26 -5.80 -7.55
CA HIS A 35 7.54 -7.03 -7.22
C HIS A 35 6.78 -7.50 -8.46
N SER A 36 7.02 -8.75 -8.88
CA SER A 36 6.27 -9.42 -9.96
C SER A 36 4.80 -9.66 -9.58
N SER A 37 4.48 -9.66 -8.29
CA SER A 37 3.12 -9.83 -7.78
C SER A 37 2.75 -8.73 -6.79
N ILE A 38 1.56 -8.15 -6.99
CA ILE A 38 0.96 -7.19 -6.07
C ILE A 38 0.64 -7.85 -4.73
N GLN A 39 0.34 -9.17 -4.69
CA GLN A 39 0.06 -9.88 -3.45
C GLN A 39 1.18 -9.75 -2.43
N THR A 40 2.45 -9.80 -2.86
CA THR A 40 3.61 -9.64 -1.96
C THR A 40 3.56 -8.30 -1.22
N THR A 41 3.19 -7.24 -1.94
CA THR A 41 3.06 -5.89 -1.39
C THR A 41 1.78 -5.78 -0.53
N ALA A 42 0.68 -6.36 -0.98
CA ALA A 42 -0.60 -6.31 -0.28
C ALA A 42 -0.54 -7.04 1.08
N THR A 43 0.00 -8.26 1.12
CA THR A 43 0.18 -9.03 2.37
C THR A 43 1.02 -8.26 3.38
N THR A 44 2.01 -7.52 2.90
CA THR A 44 2.95 -6.80 3.77
C THR A 44 2.43 -5.43 4.21
N TYR A 45 1.76 -4.68 3.33
CA TYR A 45 1.50 -3.26 3.57
C TYR A 45 0.03 -2.81 3.42
N ALA A 46 -0.92 -3.69 3.14
CA ALA A 46 -2.33 -3.28 3.01
C ALA A 46 -2.86 -2.55 4.25
N HIS A 47 -2.32 -2.84 5.44
CA HIS A 47 -2.66 -2.17 6.70
C HIS A 47 -2.10 -0.75 6.84
N VAL A 48 -1.07 -0.40 6.05
CA VAL A 48 -0.39 0.90 6.05
C VAL A 48 -1.08 1.91 5.14
N THR A 49 -2.22 1.53 4.55
CA THR A 49 -3.07 2.44 3.75
C THR A 49 -4.25 2.91 4.61
N PRO A 50 -4.03 3.79 5.63
CA PRO A 50 -5.11 4.28 6.47
C PRO A 50 -6.11 5.06 5.63
N GLY A 51 -7.40 4.80 5.86
CA GLY A 51 -8.48 5.49 5.16
C GLY A 51 -8.62 5.12 3.68
N GLY A 52 -7.96 4.07 3.18
CA GLY A 52 -8.11 3.62 1.79
C GLY A 52 -9.56 3.30 1.41
N GLN A 53 -10.29 2.64 2.31
CA GLN A 53 -11.72 2.36 2.14
C GLN A 53 -12.57 3.63 2.21
N SER A 54 -12.27 4.55 3.13
CA SER A 54 -12.99 5.83 3.26
C SER A 54 -12.80 6.71 2.02
N ARG A 55 -11.56 6.81 1.52
CA ARG A 55 -11.24 7.51 0.27
C ARG A 55 -11.88 6.83 -0.94
N ALA A 56 -11.91 5.50 -0.99
CA ALA A 56 -12.62 4.77 -2.04
C ALA A 56 -14.12 5.08 -2.01
N ALA A 57 -14.72 5.18 -0.83
CA ALA A 57 -16.13 5.57 -0.66
C ALA A 57 -16.39 7.03 -1.08
N GLU A 58 -15.50 7.97 -0.76
CA GLU A 58 -15.60 9.37 -1.21
C GLU A 58 -15.51 9.50 -2.74
N LEU A 59 -14.67 8.69 -3.37
CA LEU A 59 -14.50 8.66 -4.83
C LEU A 59 -15.60 7.86 -5.54
N MET A 60 -16.37 7.06 -4.81
CA MET A 60 -17.42 6.23 -5.38
C MET A 60 -18.57 7.13 -5.86
N PRO A 61 -18.85 7.21 -7.17
CA PRO A 61 -19.98 7.99 -7.66
C PRO A 61 -21.29 7.41 -7.11
N PRO A 62 -22.36 8.21 -6.99
CA PRO A 62 -23.65 7.73 -6.49
C PRO A 62 -24.10 6.51 -7.30
N SER A 63 -24.03 5.34 -6.67
CA SER A 63 -24.31 4.07 -7.31
C SER A 63 -25.82 3.89 -7.42
N ARG A 64 -26.34 3.94 -8.65
CA ARG A 64 -27.77 3.68 -8.95
C ARG A 64 -28.15 2.18 -8.91
N PHE A 65 -27.29 1.34 -8.34
CA PHE A 65 -27.55 -0.10 -8.22
C PHE A 65 -28.37 -0.37 -6.95
N GLY A 66 -29.71 -0.31 -7.08
CA GLY A 66 -30.62 -0.72 -6.02
C GLY A 66 -31.90 0.09 -5.91
N ALA A 67 -32.68 0.15 -6.99
CA ALA A 67 -34.09 0.54 -6.93
C ALA A 67 -34.87 -0.32 -7.93
N ARG A 68 -35.12 -1.57 -7.56
CA ARG A 68 -36.17 -2.42 -8.13
C ARG A 68 -36.78 -3.25 -7.02
#